data_AF-A0A5S9YCP5-F1
#
_entry.id   AF-A0A5S9YCP5-F1
#
_cell.length_a   1.000
_cell.length_b   1.000
_cell.length_c   1.000
_cell.angle_alpha   90.00
_cell.angle_beta   90.00
_cell.angle_gamma   90.00
#
_symmetry.space_group_name_H-M   'P 1'
#
loop_
_entity.id
_entity.type
_entity.pdbx_description
1 polymer ?
#
loop_
_entity_poly.entity_id
_entity_poly.type
_entity_poly.pdbx_seq_one_letter_code
_entity_poly.pdbx_strand_id
1 'polypeptide(L)'
;MKTLVVKCFLLLALVCSCRAADSIWQLCNTNSNISASSQVSKNIDSLLATLVSKTPSKGFMTTTSSSYNNKEKVYGLAQCRGDISNTDCSTCIQDAAKKIREVCPNQSDSRILYDFCFLRYSQENFIGKLDTGAGLIYFNVANVTETDPKKFDNELGALFDKIRSEAVLPKSKGLGKGKTKLTPFVTLNGLVQCTRDLSELDCAQCFATAVRSFMTTCHNKKGCRVLYSSCYVRYEFYPFYFPLDPTKTGPSVSRISSVHLSP
;
A
#
# COMPACT_ATOMS: atom_id res chain seq x y z
N MET A 1 -6.79 62.11 31.69
CA MET A 1 -7.09 60.67 31.69
C MET A 1 -7.62 60.25 30.33
N LYS A 2 -6.77 59.64 29.49
CA LYS A 2 -7.22 58.93 28.28
C LYS A 2 -6.50 57.59 28.26
N THR A 3 -7.28 56.54 28.45
CA THR A 3 -6.87 55.17 28.72
C THR A 3 -6.31 54.54 27.45
N LEU A 4 -5.12 53.96 27.54
CA LEU A 4 -4.42 53.25 26.48
C LEU A 4 -5.07 51.86 26.31
N VAL A 5 -5.85 51.66 25.26
CA VAL A 5 -6.41 50.33 24.94
C VAL A 5 -5.44 49.62 24.00
N VAL A 6 -4.57 48.79 24.58
CA VAL A 6 -3.71 47.87 23.82
C VAL A 6 -4.59 46.75 23.27
N LYS A 7 -4.90 46.79 21.97
CA LYS A 7 -5.54 45.68 21.25
C LYS A 7 -4.49 44.58 21.05
N CYS A 8 -4.54 43.57 21.92
CA CYS A 8 -3.81 42.32 21.75
C CYS A 8 -4.47 41.52 20.61
N PHE A 9 -3.92 41.60 19.41
CA PHE A 9 -4.29 40.70 18.31
C PHE A 9 -3.69 39.32 18.60
N LEU A 10 -4.51 38.40 19.09
CA LEU A 10 -4.18 36.97 19.09
C LEU A 10 -4.02 36.53 17.62
N LEU A 11 -2.78 36.40 17.17
CA LEU A 11 -2.42 35.63 15.98
C LEU A 11 -2.81 34.16 16.25
N LEU A 12 -3.98 33.75 15.76
CA LEU A 12 -4.39 32.36 15.71
C LEU A 12 -3.35 31.65 14.83
N ALA A 13 -2.40 30.94 15.44
CA ALA A 13 -1.49 30.09 14.71
C ALA A 13 -2.35 29.07 13.95
N LEU A 14 -2.43 29.22 12.63
CA LEU A 14 -2.96 28.20 11.75
C LEU A 14 -2.00 27.01 11.88
N VAL A 15 -2.27 26.14 12.85
CA VAL A 15 -1.65 24.83 12.93
C VAL A 15 -2.21 24.09 11.73
N CYS A 16 -1.52 24.20 10.60
CA CYS A 16 -1.74 23.33 9.46
C CYS A 16 -1.35 21.92 9.90
N SER A 17 -2.28 21.22 10.52
CA SER A 17 -2.18 19.80 10.80
C SER A 17 -2.37 19.05 9.49
N CYS A 18 -1.43 19.21 8.55
CA CYS A 18 -1.33 18.33 7.41
C CYS A 18 -0.67 17.04 7.91
N ARG A 19 -1.49 16.13 8.46
CA ARG A 19 -1.04 14.80 8.90
C ARG A 19 -1.72 13.65 8.15
N ALA A 20 -2.51 13.94 7.11
CA ALA A 20 -2.94 12.87 6.23
C ALA A 20 -1.77 12.57 5.29
N ALA A 21 -1.16 11.39 5.43
CA ALA A 21 -0.34 10.87 4.34
C ALA A 21 -1.24 10.74 3.10
N ASP A 22 -0.72 11.07 1.91
CA ASP A 22 -1.49 10.86 0.68
C ASP A 22 -1.55 9.37 0.34
N SER A 23 -2.69 8.92 -0.19
CA SER A 23 -2.81 7.57 -0.74
C SER A 23 -1.89 7.44 -1.96
N ILE A 24 -1.16 6.33 -2.06
CA ILE A 24 -0.29 6.02 -3.19
C ILE A 24 -1.12 5.63 -4.42
N TRP A 25 -2.20 4.88 -4.21
CA TRP A 25 -3.04 4.40 -5.29
C TRP A 25 -4.48 4.25 -4.81
N GLN A 26 -5.42 4.56 -5.70
CA GLN A 26 -6.85 4.41 -5.48
C GLN A 26 -7.51 3.94 -6.78
N LEU A 27 -8.52 3.10 -6.66
CA LEU A 27 -9.33 2.63 -7.78
C LEU A 27 -10.78 2.56 -7.36
N CYS A 28 -11.62 3.30 -8.08
CA CYS A 28 -13.08 3.25 -7.99
C CYS A 28 -13.61 2.56 -9.24
N ASN A 29 -14.21 1.38 -9.11
CA ASN A 29 -14.74 0.66 -10.27
C ASN A 29 -16.03 1.35 -10.76
N THR A 30 -15.95 2.04 -11.89
CA THR A 30 -17.06 2.83 -12.46
C THR A 30 -18.27 2.00 -12.87
N ASN A 31 -18.09 0.69 -13.06
CA ASN A 31 -19.17 -0.25 -13.37
C ASN A 31 -19.91 -0.77 -12.13
N SER A 32 -19.52 -0.34 -10.93
CA SER A 32 -20.08 -0.78 -9.65
C SER A 32 -20.90 0.30 -8.94
N ASN A 33 -21.51 1.22 -9.70
CA ASN A 33 -22.21 2.36 -9.12
C ASN A 33 -23.45 1.93 -8.31
N ILE A 34 -23.60 2.49 -7.12
CA ILE A 34 -24.73 2.33 -6.21
C ILE A 34 -25.31 3.69 -5.80
N SER A 35 -26.56 3.71 -5.36
CA SER A 35 -27.13 4.89 -4.70
C SER A 35 -26.49 5.10 -3.31
N ALA A 36 -26.20 6.35 -2.95
CA ALA A 36 -25.67 6.72 -1.63
C ALA A 36 -26.59 6.31 -0.47
N SER A 37 -27.92 6.25 -0.71
CA SER A 37 -28.90 5.82 0.30
C SER A 37 -29.17 4.31 0.30
N SER A 38 -28.51 3.55 -0.58
CA SER A 38 -28.71 2.10 -0.70
C SER A 38 -28.29 1.35 0.55
N GLN A 39 -28.89 0.18 0.75
CA GLN A 39 -28.49 -0.72 1.82
C GLN A 39 -27.06 -1.23 1.64
N VAL A 40 -26.58 -1.37 0.39
CA VAL A 40 -25.17 -1.69 0.08
C VAL A 40 -24.24 -0.62 0.65
N SER A 41 -24.56 0.67 0.49
CA SER A 41 -23.76 1.77 1.06
C SER A 41 -23.67 1.67 2.59
N LYS A 42 -24.79 1.39 3.27
CA LYS A 42 -24.81 1.17 4.73
C LYS A 42 -23.98 -0.05 5.14
N ASN A 43 -24.02 -1.12 4.34
CA ASN A 43 -23.25 -2.33 4.58
C ASN A 43 -21.74 -2.07 4.40
N ILE A 44 -21.34 -1.23 3.44
CA ILE A 44 -19.96 -0.73 3.30
C ILE A 44 -19.53 0.03 4.55
N ASP A 45 -20.34 0.98 5.05
CA ASP A 45 -19.97 1.78 6.20
C ASP A 45 -19.79 0.91 7.47
N SER A 46 -20.69 -0.06 7.70
CA SER A 46 -20.56 -1.04 8.79
C SER A 46 -19.32 -1.95 8.65
N LEU A 47 -19.03 -2.35 7.42
CA LEU A 47 -17.84 -3.14 7.08
C LEU A 47 -16.56 -2.36 7.37
N LEU A 48 -16.48 -1.09 6.95
CA LEU A 48 -15.34 -0.23 7.19
C LEU A 48 -15.11 -0.01 8.69
N ALA A 49 -16.16 0.23 9.48
CA ALA A 49 -16.04 0.34 10.94
C ALA A 49 -15.47 -0.94 11.57
N THR A 50 -15.85 -2.11 11.06
CA THR A 50 -15.30 -3.39 11.51
C THR A 50 -13.82 -3.55 11.14
N LEU A 51 -13.44 -3.17 9.91
CA LEU A 51 -12.04 -3.23 9.47
C LEU A 51 -11.16 -2.27 10.29
N VAL A 52 -11.61 -1.03 10.51
CA VAL A 52 -10.91 -0.03 11.32
C VAL A 52 -10.66 -0.52 12.74
N SER A 53 -11.67 -1.11 13.39
CA SER A 53 -11.57 -1.55 14.78
C SER A 53 -10.73 -2.82 14.95
N LYS A 54 -10.77 -3.76 14.00
CA LYS A 54 -10.18 -5.10 14.20
C LYS A 54 -8.82 -5.31 13.54
N THR A 55 -8.53 -4.64 12.41
CA THR A 55 -7.28 -4.84 11.65
C THR A 55 -6.02 -4.58 12.48
N PRO A 56 -5.93 -3.50 13.30
CA PRO A 56 -4.69 -3.16 13.99
C PRO A 56 -4.16 -4.24 14.93
N SER A 57 -5.05 -5.03 15.54
CA SER A 57 -4.67 -6.09 16.47
C SER A 57 -3.89 -7.24 15.80
N LYS A 58 -4.14 -7.51 14.53
CA LYS A 58 -3.57 -8.66 13.78
C LYS A 58 -2.78 -8.23 12.54
N GLY A 59 -2.78 -6.94 12.21
CA GLY A 59 -2.29 -6.38 10.96
C GLY A 59 -3.08 -6.80 9.71
N PHE A 60 -4.20 -7.50 9.88
CA PHE A 60 -4.99 -8.08 8.79
C PHE A 60 -6.40 -8.45 9.27
N MET A 61 -7.40 -8.19 8.42
CA MET A 61 -8.78 -8.63 8.63
C MET A 61 -9.48 -8.82 7.29
N THR A 62 -10.28 -9.88 7.19
CA THR A 62 -11.34 -10.02 6.17
C THR A 62 -12.69 -10.01 6.87
N THR A 63 -13.70 -9.37 6.29
CA THR A 63 -15.05 -9.39 6.86
C THR A 63 -16.10 -9.35 5.76
N THR A 64 -17.33 -9.69 6.13
CA THR A 64 -18.50 -9.56 5.28
C THR A 64 -19.59 -8.82 6.04
N SER A 65 -20.27 -7.91 5.36
CA SER A 65 -21.44 -7.21 5.87
C SER A 65 -22.65 -7.52 5.00
N SER A 66 -23.80 -7.76 5.61
CA SER A 66 -25.03 -8.12 4.91
C SER A 66 -26.28 -7.79 5.71
N SER A 67 -27.39 -7.57 5.01
CA SER A 67 -28.72 -7.40 5.60
C SER A 67 -29.51 -8.73 5.59
N TYR A 68 -30.69 -8.73 6.24
CA TYR A 68 -31.47 -9.90 6.68
C TYR A 68 -31.75 -11.00 5.61
N ASN A 69 -31.51 -10.73 4.32
CA ASN A 69 -31.77 -11.67 3.22
C ASN A 69 -30.53 -12.02 2.36
N ASN A 70 -29.30 -11.68 2.79
CA ASN A 70 -28.05 -12.04 2.10
C ASN A 70 -27.86 -11.50 0.65
N LYS A 71 -28.77 -10.67 0.13
CA LYS A 71 -28.72 -10.15 -1.25
C LYS A 71 -27.77 -8.96 -1.45
N GLU A 72 -27.44 -8.24 -0.37
CA GLU A 72 -26.67 -6.99 -0.41
C GLU A 72 -25.32 -7.16 0.31
N LYS A 73 -24.67 -8.31 0.06
CA LYS A 73 -23.39 -8.64 0.67
C LYS A 73 -22.29 -7.73 0.15
N VAL A 74 -21.41 -7.34 1.07
CA VAL A 74 -20.16 -6.65 0.77
C VAL A 74 -19.04 -7.39 1.48
N TYR A 75 -18.01 -7.75 0.72
CA TYR A 75 -16.79 -8.38 1.19
C TYR A 75 -15.72 -7.32 1.34
N GLY A 76 -14.89 -7.45 2.37
CA GLY A 76 -13.91 -6.44 2.72
C GLY A 76 -12.65 -7.05 3.26
N LEU A 77 -11.53 -6.40 2.97
CA LEU A 77 -10.21 -6.74 3.45
C LEU A 77 -9.46 -5.47 3.80
N ALA A 78 -8.75 -5.52 4.91
CA ALA A 78 -7.77 -4.51 5.29
C ALA A 78 -6.48 -5.20 5.75
N GLN A 79 -5.34 -4.68 5.32
CA GLN A 79 -4.04 -5.22 5.66
C GLN A 79 -3.03 -4.11 5.88
N CYS A 80 -2.30 -4.19 6.98
CA CYS A 80 -1.15 -3.32 7.23
C CYS A 80 0.13 -3.94 6.67
N ARG A 81 1.14 -3.11 6.43
CA ARG A 81 2.48 -3.60 6.12
C ARG A 81 3.04 -4.31 7.34
N GLY A 82 3.55 -5.52 7.18
CA GLY A 82 3.85 -6.41 8.32
C GLY A 82 5.04 -5.99 9.19
N ASP A 83 5.71 -4.87 8.88
CA ASP A 83 6.85 -4.32 9.61
C ASP A 83 6.51 -3.09 10.47
N ILE A 84 5.25 -2.62 10.50
CA ILE A 84 4.86 -1.41 11.24
C ILE A 84 4.23 -1.72 12.61
N SER A 85 4.14 -0.71 13.47
CA SER A 85 3.48 -0.84 14.77
C SER A 85 1.95 -0.92 14.64
N ASN A 86 1.27 -1.45 15.67
CA ASN A 86 -0.19 -1.45 15.72
C ASN A 86 -0.77 -0.01 15.67
N THR A 87 -0.05 0.97 16.20
CA THR A 87 -0.46 2.38 16.17
C THR A 87 -0.41 2.96 14.76
N ASP A 88 0.66 2.71 14.02
CA ASP A 88 0.79 3.13 12.62
C ASP A 88 -0.24 2.43 11.73
N CYS A 89 -0.46 1.15 11.99
CA CYS A 89 -1.50 0.37 11.35
C CYS A 89 -2.90 0.95 11.61
N SER A 90 -3.22 1.28 12.86
CA SER A 90 -4.50 1.90 13.23
C SER A 90 -4.71 3.23 12.51
N THR A 91 -3.71 4.11 12.54
CA THR A 91 -3.78 5.41 11.86
C THR A 91 -4.00 5.23 10.36
N CYS A 92 -3.23 4.35 9.72
CA CYS A 92 -3.33 4.13 8.28
C CYS A 92 -4.71 3.58 7.86
N ILE A 93 -5.25 2.60 8.58
CA ILE A 93 -6.56 2.03 8.23
C ILE A 93 -7.69 3.04 8.46
N GLN A 94 -7.60 3.89 9.49
CA GLN A 94 -8.56 4.98 9.71
C GLN A 94 -8.55 5.97 8.55
N ASP A 95 -7.36 6.42 8.13
CA ASP A 95 -7.19 7.34 7.01
C ASP A 95 -7.68 6.72 5.70
N ALA A 96 -7.32 5.46 5.43
CA ALA A 96 -7.76 4.72 4.25
C ALA A 96 -9.28 4.56 4.20
N ALA A 97 -9.92 4.18 5.31
CA ALA A 97 -11.37 4.00 5.39
C ALA A 97 -12.14 5.31 5.19
N LYS A 98 -11.63 6.42 5.72
CA LYS A 98 -12.19 7.76 5.46
C LYS A 98 -12.00 8.13 4.00
N LYS A 99 -10.76 8.06 3.51
CA LYS A 99 -10.39 8.56 2.19
C LYS A 99 -11.09 7.80 1.06
N ILE A 100 -11.22 6.47 1.16
CA ILE A 100 -11.88 5.67 0.12
C ILE A 100 -13.35 6.06 -0.08
N ARG A 101 -14.05 6.52 0.97
CA ARG A 101 -15.44 7.02 0.86
C ARG A 101 -15.51 8.44 0.32
N GLU A 102 -14.48 9.26 0.52
CA GLU A 102 -14.37 10.58 -0.11
C GLU A 102 -14.15 10.48 -1.62
N VAL A 103 -13.25 9.59 -2.05
CA VAL A 103 -12.84 9.51 -3.47
C VAL A 103 -13.70 8.55 -4.30
N CYS A 104 -14.30 7.53 -3.66
CA CYS A 104 -15.22 6.58 -4.28
C CYS A 104 -16.59 6.63 -3.55
N PRO A 105 -17.36 7.72 -3.65
CA PRO A 105 -18.57 7.91 -2.83
C PRO A 105 -19.67 6.90 -3.17
N ASN A 106 -19.74 6.47 -4.43
CA ASN A 106 -20.86 5.72 -4.98
C ASN A 106 -20.45 4.39 -5.63
N GLN A 107 -19.21 3.92 -5.47
CA GLN A 107 -18.75 2.67 -6.06
C GLN A 107 -18.75 1.56 -5.02
N SER A 108 -19.31 0.41 -5.36
CA SER A 108 -19.37 -0.75 -4.47
C SER A 108 -18.18 -1.69 -4.59
N ASP A 109 -17.31 -1.52 -5.59
CA ASP A 109 -15.98 -2.13 -5.71
C ASP A 109 -14.90 -1.03 -5.73
N SER A 110 -14.18 -0.91 -4.62
CA SER A 110 -13.16 0.13 -4.44
C SER A 110 -11.93 -0.39 -3.70
N ARG A 111 -10.78 0.17 -4.04
CA ARG A 111 -9.47 -0.17 -3.49
C ARG A 111 -8.72 1.12 -3.15
N ILE A 112 -7.97 1.12 -2.05
CA ILE A 112 -7.05 2.20 -1.70
C ILE A 112 -5.79 1.63 -1.05
N LEU A 113 -4.64 2.21 -1.41
CA LEU A 113 -3.33 1.81 -0.93
C LEU A 113 -2.55 3.02 -0.42
N TYR A 114 -1.99 2.86 0.76
CA TYR A 114 -1.05 3.75 1.43
C TYR A 114 0.29 3.02 1.62
N ASP A 115 1.35 3.74 2.00
CA ASP A 115 2.67 3.12 2.25
C ASP A 115 2.62 2.03 3.34
N PHE A 116 1.67 2.15 4.27
CA PHE A 116 1.54 1.32 5.46
C PHE A 116 0.32 0.41 5.48
N CYS A 117 -0.63 0.56 4.55
CA CYS A 117 -1.81 -0.29 4.54
C CYS A 117 -2.55 -0.30 3.20
N PHE A 118 -3.33 -1.35 3.01
CA PHE A 118 -4.22 -1.59 1.88
C PHE A 118 -5.63 -1.85 2.40
N LEU A 119 -6.64 -1.31 1.72
CA LEU A 119 -8.05 -1.56 2.01
C LEU A 119 -8.82 -1.76 0.70
N ARG A 120 -9.66 -2.79 0.66
CA ARG A 120 -10.54 -3.11 -0.47
C ARG A 120 -11.91 -3.55 0.03
N TYR A 121 -12.94 -3.17 -0.69
CA TYR A 121 -14.27 -3.77 -0.57
C TYR A 121 -14.89 -4.01 -1.95
N SER A 122 -15.76 -5.01 -2.06
CA SER A 122 -16.53 -5.32 -3.26
C SER A 122 -17.80 -6.09 -2.91
N GLN A 123 -18.86 -5.97 -3.73
CA GLN A 123 -19.99 -6.90 -3.67
C GLN A 123 -19.64 -8.29 -4.22
N GLU A 124 -18.66 -8.36 -5.12
CA GLU A 124 -18.12 -9.63 -5.59
C GLU A 124 -17.14 -10.20 -4.57
N ASN A 125 -17.30 -11.47 -4.23
CA ASN A 125 -16.36 -12.12 -3.31
C ASN A 125 -14.98 -12.29 -3.96
N PHE A 126 -14.01 -11.50 -3.52
CA PHE A 126 -12.62 -11.53 -3.96
C PHE A 126 -11.68 -12.20 -2.96
N ILE A 127 -12.16 -12.59 -1.78
CA ILE A 127 -11.30 -13.14 -0.71
C ILE A 127 -10.68 -14.46 -1.18
N GLY A 128 -9.36 -14.55 -1.11
CA GLY A 128 -8.57 -15.70 -1.55
C GLY A 128 -8.43 -15.83 -3.06
N LYS A 129 -8.80 -14.79 -3.83
CA LYS A 129 -8.66 -14.78 -5.29
C LYS A 129 -7.54 -13.84 -5.70
N LEU A 130 -6.62 -14.34 -6.51
CA LEU A 130 -5.55 -13.55 -7.12
C LEU A 130 -6.12 -12.45 -8.02
N ASP A 131 -5.69 -11.21 -7.79
CA ASP A 131 -6.06 -10.03 -8.59
C ASP A 131 -4.81 -9.19 -8.89
N THR A 132 -4.34 -9.34 -10.13
CA THR A 132 -3.28 -8.54 -10.75
C THR A 132 -3.80 -7.75 -11.96
N GLY A 133 -5.13 -7.64 -12.10
CA GLY A 133 -5.74 -7.02 -13.29
C GLY A 133 -5.55 -5.51 -13.35
N ALA A 134 -5.66 -4.84 -12.20
CA ALA A 134 -5.37 -3.41 -12.09
C ALA A 134 -4.19 -3.16 -11.15
N GLY A 135 -3.37 -2.17 -11.49
CA GLY A 135 -2.22 -1.80 -10.68
C GLY A 135 -1.57 -0.48 -11.06
N LEU A 136 -0.52 -0.14 -10.33
CA LEU A 136 0.26 1.07 -10.55
C LEU A 136 1.74 0.77 -10.35
N ILE A 137 2.55 1.19 -11.31
CA ILE A 137 4.00 1.09 -11.23
C ILE A 137 4.54 2.49 -10.97
N TYR A 138 5.35 2.65 -9.93
CA TYR A 138 6.17 3.83 -9.69
C TYR A 138 7.63 3.49 -9.91
N PHE A 139 8.39 4.39 -10.54
CA PHE A 139 9.82 4.20 -10.68
C PHE A 139 10.59 5.50 -10.50
N ASN A 140 11.82 5.36 -10.03
CA ASN A 140 12.76 6.47 -9.96
C ASN A 140 13.12 6.89 -11.38
N VAL A 141 13.07 8.19 -11.69
CA VAL A 141 13.44 8.65 -13.04
C VAL A 141 14.93 8.45 -13.33
N ALA A 142 15.77 8.47 -12.29
CA ALA A 142 17.20 8.27 -12.42
C ALA A 142 17.53 6.81 -12.71
N ASN A 143 18.45 6.63 -13.66
CA ASN A 143 19.01 5.33 -14.01
C ASN A 143 20.15 4.95 -13.05
N VAL A 144 20.41 3.66 -12.90
CA VAL A 144 21.56 3.16 -12.15
C VAL A 144 22.85 3.58 -12.85
N THR A 145 23.78 4.17 -12.09
CA THR A 145 25.11 4.59 -12.58
C THR A 145 26.24 4.11 -11.67
N GLU A 146 25.90 3.57 -10.50
CA GLU A 146 26.83 3.19 -9.46
C GLU A 146 27.47 1.82 -9.70
N THR A 147 26.93 1.03 -10.63
CA THR A 147 27.44 -0.31 -10.94
C THR A 147 27.10 -0.70 -12.39
N ASP A 148 27.75 -1.77 -12.86
CA ASP A 148 27.46 -2.34 -14.18
C ASP A 148 26.02 -2.88 -14.25
N PRO A 149 25.27 -2.66 -15.35
CA PRO A 149 23.88 -3.10 -15.48
C PRO A 149 23.66 -4.59 -15.21
N LYS A 150 24.56 -5.46 -15.70
CA LYS A 150 24.44 -6.91 -15.49
C LYS A 150 24.65 -7.28 -14.03
N LYS A 151 25.58 -6.61 -13.35
CA LYS A 151 25.75 -6.78 -11.89
C LYS A 151 24.49 -6.33 -11.14
N PHE A 152 23.92 -5.19 -11.51
CA PHE A 152 22.67 -4.72 -10.90
C PHE A 152 21.53 -5.71 -11.08
N ASP A 153 21.29 -6.20 -12.31
CA ASP A 153 20.22 -7.14 -12.62
C ASP A 153 20.38 -8.46 -11.85
N ASN A 154 21.61 -8.98 -11.77
CA ASN A 154 21.90 -10.20 -11.02
C ASN A 154 21.62 -10.05 -9.52
N GLU A 155 22.09 -8.96 -8.91
CA GLU A 155 21.88 -8.69 -7.47
C GLU A 155 20.41 -8.41 -7.16
N LEU A 156 19.70 -7.71 -8.06
CA LEU A 156 18.27 -7.48 -7.94
C LEU A 156 17.49 -8.80 -8.03
N GLY A 157 17.78 -9.63 -9.04
CA GLY A 157 17.17 -10.95 -9.20
C GLY A 157 17.39 -11.84 -7.99
N ALA A 158 18.65 -12.01 -7.57
CA ALA A 158 19.00 -12.84 -6.41
C ALA A 158 18.33 -12.36 -5.11
N LEU A 159 18.27 -11.04 -4.88
CA LEU A 159 17.56 -10.48 -3.73
C LEU A 159 16.07 -10.82 -3.78
N PHE A 160 15.41 -10.65 -4.93
CA PHE A 160 13.98 -10.88 -5.05
C PHE A 160 13.61 -12.36 -5.01
N ASP A 161 14.42 -13.26 -5.54
CA ASP A 161 14.22 -14.70 -5.39
C ASP A 161 14.28 -15.13 -3.92
N LYS A 162 15.24 -14.58 -3.17
CA LYS A 162 15.34 -14.82 -1.73
C LYS A 162 14.10 -14.32 -0.99
N ILE A 163 13.77 -13.03 -1.07
CA ILE A 163 12.69 -12.47 -0.25
C ILE A 163 11.31 -13.00 -0.65
N ARG A 164 11.09 -13.36 -1.93
CA ARG A 164 9.84 -13.99 -2.38
C ARG A 164 9.69 -15.40 -1.83
N SER A 165 10.74 -16.22 -1.85
CA SER A 165 10.69 -17.57 -1.29
C SER A 165 10.49 -17.57 0.23
N GLU A 166 11.01 -16.57 0.94
CA GLU A 166 10.74 -16.36 2.36
C GLU A 166 9.29 -15.92 2.61
N ALA A 167 8.76 -14.99 1.79
CA ALA A 167 7.46 -14.38 1.98
C ALA A 167 6.28 -15.36 1.83
N VAL A 168 6.39 -16.34 0.93
CA VAL A 168 5.32 -17.32 0.66
C VAL A 168 5.14 -18.31 1.80
N LEU A 169 6.12 -18.46 2.69
CA LEU A 169 6.02 -19.37 3.83
C LEU A 169 4.93 -18.88 4.80
N PRO A 170 4.06 -19.78 5.33
CA PRO A 170 2.96 -19.39 6.21
C PRO A 170 3.36 -18.53 7.41
N LYS A 171 4.53 -18.83 8.01
CA LYS A 171 5.09 -18.10 9.15
C LYS A 171 5.38 -16.62 8.84
N SER A 172 5.67 -16.31 7.59
CA SER A 172 6.05 -14.97 7.12
C SER A 172 4.83 -14.10 6.84
N LYS A 173 3.62 -14.69 6.83
CA LYS A 173 2.35 -13.98 6.61
C LYS A 173 2.39 -13.11 5.35
N GLY A 174 3.01 -13.62 4.29
CA GLY A 174 3.11 -12.94 3.00
C GLY A 174 4.17 -11.84 2.91
N LEU A 175 4.94 -11.54 3.97
CA LEU A 175 5.97 -10.49 3.97
C LEU A 175 7.37 -11.08 3.78
N GLY A 176 8.14 -10.51 2.84
CA GLY A 176 9.57 -10.75 2.69
C GLY A 176 10.31 -9.43 2.56
N LYS A 177 11.48 -9.32 3.19
CA LYS A 177 12.32 -8.12 3.13
C LYS A 177 13.79 -8.49 3.22
N GLY A 178 14.63 -7.72 2.54
CA GLY A 178 16.05 -8.02 2.49
C GLY A 178 16.85 -6.90 1.85
N LYS A 179 18.16 -6.98 2.00
CA LYS A 179 19.10 -6.04 1.41
C LYS A 179 20.36 -6.75 0.94
N THR A 180 20.98 -6.24 -0.12
CA THR A 180 22.29 -6.65 -0.62
C THR A 180 23.16 -5.42 -0.91
N LYS A 181 24.48 -5.58 -0.88
CA LYS A 181 25.42 -4.50 -1.25
C LYS A 181 25.65 -4.56 -2.77
N LEU A 182 25.24 -3.51 -3.48
CA LEU A 182 25.61 -3.36 -4.90
C LEU A 182 27.06 -2.90 -5.04
N THR A 183 27.46 -1.99 -4.16
CA THR A 183 28.83 -1.45 -4.04
C THR A 183 29.18 -1.26 -2.56
N PRO A 184 30.42 -0.85 -2.20
CA PRO A 184 30.75 -0.53 -0.81
C PRO A 184 29.84 0.54 -0.18
N PHE A 185 29.29 1.45 -1.00
CA PHE A 185 28.51 2.60 -0.54
C PHE A 185 27.00 2.48 -0.84
N VAL A 186 26.61 1.66 -1.82
CA VAL A 186 25.22 1.51 -2.26
C VAL A 186 24.64 0.19 -1.78
N THR A 187 23.51 0.27 -1.08
CA THR A 187 22.74 -0.89 -0.61
C THR A 187 21.42 -0.94 -1.36
N LEU A 188 21.15 -2.07 -2.01
CA LEU A 188 19.84 -2.36 -2.58
C LEU A 188 18.95 -2.94 -1.49
N ASN A 189 17.79 -2.33 -1.29
CA ASN A 189 16.77 -2.77 -0.33
C ASN A 189 15.56 -3.26 -1.12
N GLY A 190 14.97 -4.38 -0.69
CA GLY A 190 13.80 -4.99 -1.31
C GLY A 190 12.76 -5.39 -0.28
N LEU A 191 11.49 -5.21 -0.62
CA LEU A 191 10.34 -5.68 0.15
C LEU A 191 9.28 -6.23 -0.80
N VAL A 192 8.69 -7.35 -0.41
CA VAL A 192 7.52 -7.94 -1.06
C VAL A 192 6.45 -8.20 -0.01
N GLN A 193 5.19 -7.98 -0.35
CA GLN A 193 4.06 -8.34 0.50
C GLN A 193 2.87 -8.78 -0.35
N CYS A 194 2.31 -9.96 -0.09
CA CYS A 194 1.01 -10.36 -0.64
C CYS A 194 -0.09 -10.21 0.41
N THR A 195 -1.35 -10.13 -0.02
CA THR A 195 -2.48 -10.12 0.90
C THR A 195 -2.65 -11.50 1.55
N ARG A 196 -2.95 -11.52 2.86
CA ARG A 196 -2.90 -12.73 3.69
C ARG A 196 -4.08 -13.67 3.49
N ASP A 197 -5.04 -13.30 2.65
CA ASP A 197 -6.13 -14.17 2.21
C ASP A 197 -5.69 -15.15 1.11
N LEU A 198 -4.56 -14.91 0.44
CA LEU A 198 -4.08 -15.74 -0.66
C LEU A 198 -3.43 -17.05 -0.19
N SER A 199 -3.51 -18.07 -1.05
CA SER A 199 -2.72 -19.28 -0.93
C SER A 199 -1.22 -19.00 -1.17
N GLU A 200 -0.34 -19.93 -0.77
CA GLU A 200 1.11 -19.81 -1.04
C GLU A 200 1.40 -19.70 -2.54
N LEU A 201 0.66 -20.49 -3.35
CA LEU A 201 0.79 -20.50 -4.81
C LEU A 201 0.36 -19.16 -5.43
N ASP A 202 -0.80 -18.63 -5.01
CA ASP A 202 -1.30 -17.35 -5.53
C ASP A 202 -0.41 -16.18 -5.10
N CYS A 203 0.11 -16.22 -3.86
CA CYS A 203 1.10 -15.26 -3.39
C CYS A 203 2.38 -15.29 -4.25
N ALA A 204 2.91 -16.49 -4.53
CA ALA A 204 4.07 -16.68 -5.39
C ALA A 204 3.83 -16.18 -6.82
N GLN A 205 2.66 -16.47 -7.38
CA GLN A 205 2.24 -16.05 -8.71
C GLN A 205 2.09 -14.52 -8.81
N CYS A 206 1.53 -13.89 -7.79
CA CYS A 206 1.43 -12.44 -7.73
C CYS A 206 2.82 -11.79 -7.77
N PHE A 207 3.76 -12.29 -6.96
CA PHE A 207 5.13 -11.79 -6.96
C PHE A 207 5.82 -12.00 -8.30
N ALA A 208 5.69 -13.18 -8.91
CA ALA A 208 6.27 -13.47 -10.23
C ALA A 208 5.76 -12.49 -11.31
N THR A 209 4.46 -12.19 -11.27
CA THR A 209 3.83 -11.20 -12.15
C THR A 209 4.38 -9.79 -11.91
N ALA A 210 4.54 -9.40 -10.64
CA ALA A 210 5.01 -8.08 -10.28
C ALA A 210 6.49 -7.84 -10.66
N VAL A 211 7.38 -8.79 -10.37
CA VAL A 211 8.82 -8.65 -10.66
C VAL A 211 9.13 -8.65 -12.15
N ARG A 212 8.24 -9.16 -13.01
CA ARG A 212 8.37 -9.02 -14.47
C ARG A 212 8.53 -7.54 -14.88
N SER A 213 7.88 -6.63 -14.16
CA SER A 213 7.95 -5.19 -14.41
C SER A 213 9.34 -4.59 -14.19
N PHE A 214 10.22 -5.27 -13.44
CA PHE A 214 11.60 -4.83 -13.22
C PHE A 214 12.41 -4.86 -14.51
N MET A 215 12.16 -5.87 -15.36
CA MET A 215 12.86 -6.02 -16.65
C MET A 215 12.22 -5.22 -17.78
N THR A 216 11.00 -4.71 -17.60
CA THR A 216 10.28 -3.94 -18.60
C THR A 216 10.23 -2.46 -18.22
N THR A 217 9.22 -2.06 -17.44
CA THR A 217 8.92 -0.67 -17.12
C THR A 217 9.99 -0.03 -16.23
N CYS A 218 10.55 -0.79 -15.29
CA CYS A 218 11.54 -0.31 -14.31
C CYS A 218 12.99 -0.63 -14.72
N HIS A 219 13.21 -1.00 -15.97
CA HIS A 219 14.53 -1.41 -16.45
C HIS A 219 15.58 -0.34 -16.17
N ASN A 220 16.68 -0.74 -15.53
CA ASN A 220 17.81 0.10 -15.14
C ASN A 220 17.45 1.30 -14.22
N LYS A 221 16.31 1.28 -13.51
CA LYS A 221 15.92 2.36 -12.58
C LYS A 221 16.46 2.13 -11.17
N LYS A 222 16.83 3.21 -10.47
CA LYS A 222 17.33 3.16 -9.07
C LYS A 222 16.28 2.73 -8.04
N GLY A 223 15.01 2.73 -8.42
CA GLY A 223 13.90 2.31 -7.57
C GLY A 223 12.67 1.99 -8.38
N CYS A 224 11.88 1.02 -7.91
CA CYS A 224 10.63 0.61 -8.52
C CYS A 224 9.66 0.14 -7.44
N ARG A 225 8.39 0.46 -7.61
CA ARG A 225 7.27 -0.06 -6.82
C ARG A 225 6.22 -0.58 -7.79
N VAL A 226 5.76 -1.80 -7.60
CA VAL A 226 4.67 -2.38 -8.38
C VAL A 226 3.55 -2.75 -7.40
N LEU A 227 2.38 -2.18 -7.66
CA LEU A 227 1.24 -2.18 -6.76
C LEU A 227 0.09 -2.89 -7.47
N TYR A 228 -0.31 -4.05 -6.97
CA TYR A 228 -1.52 -4.76 -7.38
C TYR A 228 -2.50 -4.87 -6.22
N SER A 229 -3.72 -5.29 -6.51
CA SER A 229 -4.73 -5.58 -5.46
C SER A 229 -4.33 -6.74 -4.54
N SER A 230 -3.52 -7.67 -5.03
CA SER A 230 -3.08 -8.87 -4.29
C SER A 230 -1.65 -8.82 -3.76
N CYS A 231 -0.78 -7.95 -4.29
CA CYS A 231 0.58 -7.85 -3.80
C CYS A 231 1.25 -6.51 -4.12
N TYR A 232 2.29 -6.25 -3.35
CA TYR A 232 3.16 -5.10 -3.40
C TYR A 232 4.59 -5.59 -3.50
N VAL A 233 5.37 -5.06 -4.45
CA VAL A 233 6.82 -5.26 -4.50
C VAL A 233 7.52 -3.93 -4.67
N ARG A 234 8.62 -3.72 -3.94
CA ARG A 234 9.39 -2.48 -4.02
C ARG A 234 10.87 -2.74 -3.82
N TYR A 235 11.69 -2.06 -4.62
CA TYR A 235 13.11 -1.89 -4.35
C TYR A 235 13.53 -0.43 -4.41
N GLU A 236 14.51 -0.07 -3.61
CA GLU A 236 15.10 1.26 -3.53
C GLU A 236 16.55 1.18 -3.06
N PHE A 237 17.37 2.19 -3.37
CA PHE A 237 18.76 2.30 -2.88
C PHE A 237 18.87 2.90 -1.47
N TYR A 238 17.74 3.23 -0.84
CA TYR A 238 17.65 3.74 0.53
C TYR A 238 16.74 2.84 1.38
N PRO A 239 16.95 2.78 2.71
CA PRO A 239 16.06 2.03 3.61
C PRO A 239 14.64 2.60 3.62
N PHE A 240 13.61 1.74 3.54
CA PHE A 240 12.20 2.16 3.54
C PHE A 240 11.26 1.24 4.35
N TYR A 241 11.82 0.21 4.99
CA TYR A 241 11.09 -0.74 5.82
C TYR A 241 11.74 -0.85 7.20
N PHE A 242 10.96 -1.22 8.20
CA PHE A 242 11.39 -1.29 9.58
C PHE A 242 12.06 -2.64 9.93
N PRO A 243 12.98 -2.66 10.91
CA PRO A 243 13.56 -1.49 11.56
C PRO A 243 14.44 -0.69 10.59
N LEU A 244 14.32 0.63 10.64
CA LEU A 244 15.21 1.52 9.88
C LEU A 244 16.58 1.56 10.59
N ASP A 245 17.65 1.56 9.80
CA ASP A 245 19.00 1.74 10.33
C ASP A 245 19.20 3.22 10.72
N PRO A 246 19.35 3.55 12.01
CA PRO A 246 19.42 4.94 12.48
C PRO A 246 20.62 5.71 11.93
N THR A 247 21.62 5.03 11.36
CA THR A 247 22.84 5.65 10.80
C THR A 247 22.70 6.10 9.35
N LYS A 248 21.58 5.81 8.69
CA LYS A 248 21.35 6.12 7.27
C LYS A 248 20.02 6.86 7.07
N THR A 249 20.05 8.19 7.16
CA THR A 249 18.97 9.03 6.64
C THR A 249 18.97 8.96 5.10
N GLY A 250 17.83 8.60 4.52
CA GLY A 250 17.68 8.55 3.06
C GLY A 250 17.92 9.92 2.43
N PRO A 251 18.42 9.98 1.18
CA PRO A 251 18.54 11.25 0.47
C PRO A 251 17.15 11.86 0.25
N SER A 252 17.14 13.16 -0.06
CA SER A 252 15.95 13.92 -0.45
C SER A 252 15.12 13.19 -1.52
N VAL A 253 13.80 13.36 -1.48
CA VAL A 253 12.84 12.76 -2.42
C VAL A 253 13.30 13.03 -3.85
N SER A 254 13.78 11.99 -4.52
CA SER A 254 14.16 12.05 -5.93
C SER A 254 12.89 12.12 -6.79
N ARG A 255 13.01 12.61 -8.02
CA ARG A 255 11.87 12.65 -8.96
C ARG A 255 11.37 11.24 -9.25
N ILE A 256 10.06 11.05 -9.16
CA ILE A 256 9.37 9.76 -9.36
C ILE A 256 8.40 9.92 -10.56
N SER A 257 8.26 8.86 -11.36
CA SER A 257 7.23 8.75 -12.41
C SER A 257 6.34 7.52 -12.17
N SER A 258 5.15 7.50 -12.79
CA SER A 258 4.19 6.39 -12.64
C SER A 258 3.53 5.95 -13.95
N VAL A 259 3.11 4.68 -13.99
CA VAL A 259 2.37 4.05 -15.10
C VAL A 259 1.22 3.21 -14.55
N HIS A 260 0.00 3.48 -15.01
CA HIS A 260 -1.19 2.72 -14.62
C HIS A 260 -1.29 1.42 -15.43
N LEU A 261 -1.58 0.33 -14.74
CA LEU A 261 -1.94 -0.96 -15.33
C LEU A 261 -3.46 -1.07 -15.26
N SER A 262 -4.10 -1.17 -16.42
CA SER A 262 -5.54 -1.39 -16.53
C SER A 262 -5.80 -2.88 -16.82
N PRO A 263 -6.93 -3.44 -16.35
CA PRO A 263 -7.38 -4.79 -16.70
C PRO A 263 -7.57 -4.98 -18.19
#